data_AF-A0A3A5KDZ4-F1
#
_entry.id   AF-A0A3A5KDZ4-F1
#
_cell.length_a   1.000
_cell.length_b   1.000
_cell.length_c   1.000
_cell.angle_alpha   90.00
_cell.angle_beta   90.00
_cell.angle_gamma   90.00
#
_symmetry.space_group_name_H-M   'P 1'
#
loop_
_entity.id
_entity.type
_entity.pdbx_description
1 polymer ?
#
loop_
_entity_poly.entity_id
_entity_poly.type
_entity_poly.pdbx_seq_one_letter_code
_entity_poly.pdbx_strand_id
1 'polypeptide(L)'
;MQDADGVTASRISLFGGFRIEKEAVGPLWLTGKRGPAIIAYLARCPGMSATRERLADLLWGDSDSEHSRNSLRQTLSVLRRDLSRAGVDLIHSRKELIGLRPDAVRVDVGEFESGLSARSAPELETALALCTGPFLDGFYLGSNAFDEWAASERERLLSRALESMEKLARLVDAESGLAVADRILAMEPTREEAYRLKMELLVACGQRDKASRTFEACRSILKKEFGVDVSPETRALWQSLSAADVSSGQQSVNGAPAVQHTGRPSISVADFVNLTGERGDDFFAKGLVHDITTALSEVASYIVISGLSPLEKSGEESRASAPRARYMLSGSVQRSGDELRVNVQLVDAVGGHNVWAQKFDGHFENALAFQDRIAQSV
;
A
#
# COMPACT_ATOMS: atom_id res chain seq x y z
N MET A 1 22.02 -46.79 25.61
CA MET A 1 21.91 -45.91 26.79
C MET A 1 21.09 -44.72 26.34
N GLN A 2 19.78 -44.78 26.61
CA GLN A 2 18.78 -43.78 26.24
C GLN A 2 18.71 -42.69 27.32
N ASP A 3 18.57 -41.46 26.83
CA ASP A 3 17.89 -40.27 27.37
C ASP A 3 18.48 -39.43 28.54
N ALA A 4 18.15 -38.13 28.42
CA ALA A 4 18.32 -36.96 29.30
C ALA A 4 19.54 -36.05 28.97
N ASP A 5 19.41 -34.80 28.52
CA ASP A 5 18.28 -33.87 28.51
C ASP A 5 18.57 -32.80 27.44
N GLY A 6 17.99 -32.96 26.25
CA GLY A 6 18.06 -31.93 25.21
C GLY A 6 17.20 -30.76 25.65
N VAL A 7 17.77 -29.80 26.37
CA VAL A 7 17.06 -28.58 26.78
C VAL A 7 16.67 -27.84 25.49
N THR A 8 15.47 -28.10 25.00
CA THR A 8 14.88 -27.40 23.86
C THR A 8 14.87 -25.91 24.19
N ALA A 9 15.59 -25.12 23.40
CA ALA A 9 15.68 -23.68 23.56
C ALA A 9 14.29 -23.05 23.54
N SER A 10 14.07 -22.06 24.40
CA SER A 10 12.82 -21.30 24.38
C SER A 10 12.79 -20.33 23.20
N ARG A 11 11.66 -20.24 22.52
CA ARG A 11 11.42 -19.26 21.46
C ARG A 11 10.87 -17.99 22.07
N ILE A 12 11.52 -16.87 21.79
CA ILE A 12 11.04 -15.52 22.10
C ILE A 12 10.54 -14.92 20.79
N SER A 13 9.25 -14.59 20.76
CA SER A 13 8.65 -13.84 19.67
C SER A 13 8.51 -12.39 20.07
N LEU A 14 9.05 -11.50 19.23
CA LEU A 14 8.95 -10.06 19.36
C LEU A 14 8.17 -9.44 18.18
N PHE A 15 7.98 -10.16 17.07
CA PHE A 15 7.07 -9.75 16.00
C PHE A 15 5.62 -10.12 16.31
N GLY A 16 4.69 -9.20 16.06
CA GLY A 16 3.27 -9.40 16.37
C GLY A 16 2.98 -9.46 17.88
N GLY A 17 3.85 -8.85 18.68
CA GLY A 17 3.74 -8.80 20.14
C GLY A 17 4.73 -9.72 20.87
N PHE A 18 4.84 -9.52 22.19
CA PHE A 18 5.77 -10.29 23.02
C PHE A 18 5.19 -11.65 23.42
N ARG A 19 5.90 -12.74 23.11
CA ARG A 19 5.60 -14.09 23.60
C ARG A 19 6.88 -14.87 23.91
N ILE A 20 6.79 -15.78 24.89
CA ILE A 20 7.83 -16.78 25.16
C ILE A 20 7.17 -18.14 25.13
N GLU A 21 7.73 -19.06 24.36
CA GLU A 21 7.23 -20.43 24.23
C GLU A 21 8.38 -21.42 24.45
N LYS A 22 8.07 -22.54 25.09
CA LYS A 22 8.96 -23.70 25.17
C LYS A 22 8.19 -24.89 24.60
N GLU A 23 8.76 -25.62 23.65
CA GLU A 23 8.06 -26.70 22.92
C GLU A 23 7.33 -27.69 23.86
N ALA A 24 7.91 -28.00 25.02
CA ALA A 24 7.32 -28.93 25.99
C ALA A 24 6.25 -28.31 26.92
N VAL A 25 6.19 -26.99 27.07
CA VAL A 25 5.40 -26.30 28.12
C VAL A 25 4.33 -25.36 27.54
N GLY A 26 4.47 -24.96 26.27
CA GLY A 26 3.59 -23.98 25.63
C GLY A 26 3.96 -22.53 25.99
N PRO A 27 3.01 -21.58 25.89
CA PRO A 27 3.25 -20.17 26.15
C PRO A 27 3.46 -19.89 27.64
N LEU A 28 4.52 -19.14 27.96
CA LEU A 28 4.85 -18.69 29.32
C LEU A 28 4.19 -17.34 29.62
N TRP A 29 3.54 -17.26 30.77
CA TRP A 29 2.95 -16.03 31.30
C TRP A 29 3.86 -15.42 32.37
N LEU A 30 4.28 -14.18 32.14
CA LEU A 30 5.12 -13.42 33.09
C LEU A 30 4.26 -12.40 33.85
N THR A 31 4.58 -12.22 35.13
CA THR A 31 3.88 -11.23 35.97
C THR A 31 4.24 -9.80 35.54
N GLY A 32 3.23 -9.04 35.12
CA GLY A 32 3.38 -7.63 34.76
C GLY A 32 4.16 -7.40 33.45
N LYS A 33 4.34 -6.12 33.09
CA LYS A 33 4.97 -5.74 31.81
C LYS A 33 6.50 -5.59 31.88
N ARG A 34 7.05 -5.28 33.06
CA ARG A 34 8.48 -4.98 33.22
C ARG A 34 9.39 -6.18 32.99
N GLY A 35 8.95 -7.39 33.36
CA GLY A 35 9.68 -8.63 33.07
C GLY A 35 9.84 -8.90 31.57
N PRO A 36 8.72 -8.93 30.81
CA PRO A 36 8.73 -8.95 29.34
C PRO A 36 9.62 -7.87 28.72
N ALA A 37 9.53 -6.62 29.20
CA ALA A 37 10.34 -5.51 28.70
C ALA A 37 11.85 -5.74 28.88
N ILE A 38 12.27 -6.29 30.03
CA ILE A 38 13.68 -6.67 30.25
C ILE A 38 14.12 -7.71 29.22
N ILE A 39 13.32 -8.77 29.00
CA ILE A 39 13.68 -9.84 28.07
C ILE A 39 13.74 -9.31 26.63
N ALA A 40 12.74 -8.52 26.21
CA ALA A 40 12.70 -7.92 24.88
C ALA A 40 13.91 -7.01 24.63
N TYR A 41 14.27 -6.17 25.60
CA TYR A 41 15.44 -5.30 25.49
C TYR A 41 16.74 -6.10 25.41
N LEU A 42 16.93 -7.05 26.32
CA LEU A 42 18.13 -7.90 26.34
C LEU A 42 18.28 -8.69 25.04
N ALA A 43 17.19 -9.22 24.47
CA ALA A 43 17.19 -9.96 23.21
C ALA A 43 17.71 -9.13 22.01
N ARG A 44 17.71 -7.80 22.11
CA ARG A 44 18.21 -6.87 21.10
C ARG A 44 19.59 -6.29 21.41
N CYS A 45 20.12 -6.52 22.61
CA CYS A 45 21.46 -6.06 22.98
C CYS A 45 22.54 -6.98 22.40
N PRO A 46 23.72 -6.44 22.04
CA PRO A 46 24.91 -7.26 21.75
C PRO A 46 25.22 -8.25 22.88
N GLY A 47 25.43 -9.52 22.54
CA GLY A 47 25.65 -10.58 23.53
C GLY A 47 24.46 -10.85 24.46
N MET A 48 23.28 -10.34 24.11
CA MET A 48 22.03 -10.43 24.88
C MET A 48 22.14 -9.96 26.33
N SER A 49 22.97 -8.93 26.59
CA SER A 49 23.28 -8.48 27.95
C SER A 49 23.29 -6.95 28.08
N ALA A 50 22.93 -6.47 29.27
CA ALA A 50 22.94 -5.06 29.63
C ALA A 50 23.32 -4.87 31.11
N THR A 51 23.77 -3.67 31.46
CA THR A 51 24.04 -3.31 32.87
C THR A 51 22.73 -3.13 33.62
N ARG A 52 22.76 -3.40 34.93
CA ARG A 52 21.62 -3.10 35.83
C ARG A 52 21.22 -1.64 35.77
N GLU A 53 22.19 -0.73 35.75
CA GLU A 53 21.96 0.70 35.63
C GLU A 53 21.19 1.03 34.35
N ARG A 54 21.63 0.53 33.19
CA ARG A 54 20.95 0.78 31.91
C ARG A 54 19.51 0.25 31.91
N LEU A 55 19.29 -0.94 32.48
CA LEU A 55 17.94 -1.50 32.62
C LEU A 55 17.08 -0.68 33.59
N ALA A 56 17.66 -0.18 34.68
CA ALA A 56 16.97 0.66 35.63
C ALA A 56 16.51 1.96 34.98
N ASP A 57 17.40 2.66 34.27
CA ASP A 57 17.11 3.92 33.59
C ASP A 57 16.11 3.74 32.46
N LEU A 58 16.27 2.69 31.64
CA LEU A 58 15.38 2.42 30.52
C LEU A 58 13.94 2.21 30.96
N LEU A 59 13.74 1.51 32.09
CA LEU A 59 12.43 1.10 32.53
C LEU A 59 11.82 2.15 33.50
N TRP A 60 12.60 2.68 34.44
CA TRP A 60 12.14 3.57 35.53
C TRP A 60 12.67 5.01 35.42
N GLY A 61 13.20 5.45 34.27
CA GLY A 61 13.97 6.71 34.10
C GLY A 61 13.35 8.02 34.60
N ASP A 62 12.08 8.03 34.99
CA ASP A 62 11.39 9.15 35.63
C ASP A 62 11.49 9.14 37.18
N SER A 63 12.20 8.17 37.78
CA SER A 63 12.33 7.96 39.23
C SER A 63 13.76 8.12 39.74
N ASP A 64 13.92 8.41 41.04
CA ASP A 64 15.24 8.47 41.68
C ASP A 64 16.03 7.15 41.55
N SER A 65 17.35 7.27 41.35
CA SER A 65 18.26 6.18 40.95
C SER A 65 18.26 4.98 41.91
N GLU A 66 18.18 5.20 43.23
CA GLU A 66 18.12 4.13 44.23
C GLU A 66 16.78 3.40 44.21
N HIS A 67 15.67 4.13 44.01
CA HIS A 67 14.35 3.54 43.83
C HIS A 67 14.26 2.68 42.57
N SER A 68 14.86 3.13 41.47
CA SER A 68 14.93 2.40 40.20
C SER A 68 15.70 1.09 40.34
N ARG A 69 16.85 1.09 41.03
CA ARG A 69 17.65 -0.12 41.30
C ARG A 69 16.91 -1.14 42.18
N ASN A 70 16.24 -0.68 43.24
CA ASN A 70 15.45 -1.56 44.10
C ASN A 70 14.28 -2.19 43.32
N SER A 71 13.59 -1.39 42.50
CA SER A 71 12.50 -1.86 41.64
C SER A 71 12.96 -2.87 40.58
N LEU A 72 14.15 -2.66 40.00
CA LEU A 72 14.78 -3.64 39.11
C LEU A 72 15.07 -4.95 39.85
N ARG A 73 15.64 -4.90 41.06
CA ARG A 73 15.92 -6.10 41.86
C ARG A 73 14.65 -6.89 42.16
N GLN A 74 13.57 -6.22 42.57
CA GLN A 74 12.27 -6.85 42.82
C GLN A 74 11.69 -7.47 41.55
N THR A 75 11.72 -6.74 40.44
CA THR A 75 11.25 -7.23 39.13
C THR A 75 12.02 -8.46 38.68
N LEU A 76 13.35 -8.45 38.79
CA LEU A 76 14.19 -9.61 38.45
C LEU A 76 13.91 -10.82 39.36
N SER A 77 13.58 -10.58 40.63
CA SER A 77 13.19 -11.66 41.55
C SER A 77 11.89 -12.33 41.11
N VAL A 78 10.87 -11.53 40.78
CA VAL A 78 9.58 -12.03 40.27
C VAL A 78 9.76 -12.74 38.93
N LEU A 79 10.52 -12.14 38.01
CA LEU A 79 10.80 -12.71 36.69
C LEU A 79 11.49 -14.08 36.80
N ARG A 80 12.52 -14.21 37.65
CA ARG A 80 13.18 -15.50 37.88
C ARG A 80 12.22 -16.54 38.45
N ARG A 81 11.35 -16.15 39.39
CA ARG A 81 10.35 -17.06 39.96
C ARG A 81 9.37 -17.57 38.90
N ASP A 82 8.90 -16.68 38.03
CA ASP A 82 7.95 -17.05 36.97
C ASP A 82 8.60 -17.99 35.94
N LEU A 83 9.84 -17.71 35.54
CA LEU A 83 10.61 -18.60 34.66
C LEU A 83 10.89 -19.97 35.30
N SER A 84 11.30 -19.99 36.58
CA SER A 84 11.53 -21.23 37.33
C SER A 84 10.27 -22.08 37.49
N ARG A 85 9.09 -21.46 37.69
CA ARG A 85 7.80 -22.18 37.74
C ARG A 85 7.47 -22.89 36.42
N ALA A 86 7.88 -22.30 35.30
CA ALA A 86 7.75 -22.90 33.98
C ALA A 86 8.90 -23.89 33.64
N GLY A 87 9.82 -24.14 34.57
CA GLY A 87 10.98 -25.01 34.34
C GLY A 87 11.95 -24.45 33.28
N VAL A 88 12.08 -23.13 33.22
CA VAL A 88 12.94 -22.45 32.25
C VAL A 88 13.97 -21.58 32.98
N ASP A 89 15.24 -21.70 32.60
CA ASP A 89 16.32 -20.83 33.05
C ASP A 89 16.88 -20.05 31.85
N LEU A 90 16.33 -18.85 31.62
CA LEU A 90 16.75 -17.99 30.51
C LEU A 90 17.72 -16.89 30.92
N ILE A 91 17.72 -16.48 32.20
CA ILE A 91 18.38 -15.24 32.64
C ILE A 91 19.57 -15.58 33.51
N HIS A 92 20.73 -15.06 33.13
CA HIS A 92 21.93 -15.10 33.97
C HIS A 92 22.21 -13.72 34.58
N SER A 93 23.07 -13.70 35.60
CA SER A 93 23.54 -12.46 36.22
C SER A 93 25.02 -12.59 36.55
N ARG A 94 25.83 -11.63 36.09
CA ARG A 94 27.29 -11.64 36.28
C ARG A 94 27.76 -10.25 36.69
N LYS A 95 28.24 -10.10 37.93
CA LYS A 95 28.58 -8.80 38.53
C LYS A 95 27.41 -7.82 38.32
N GLU A 96 27.62 -6.74 37.55
CA GLU A 96 26.62 -5.72 37.21
C GLU A 96 25.78 -6.01 35.96
N LEU A 97 26.09 -7.07 35.21
CA LEU A 97 25.37 -7.44 34.00
C LEU A 97 24.21 -8.40 34.28
N ILE A 98 23.12 -8.17 33.57
CA ILE A 98 22.01 -9.10 33.39
C ILE A 98 21.99 -9.50 31.92
N GLY A 99 21.74 -10.77 31.61
CA GLY A 99 21.64 -11.21 30.22
C GLY A 99 20.79 -12.44 30.04
N LEU A 100 20.42 -12.69 28.79
CA LEU A 100 19.81 -13.95 28.35
C LEU A 100 20.91 -14.95 28.03
N ARG A 101 20.69 -16.23 28.34
CA ARG A 101 21.59 -17.33 27.98
C ARG A 101 21.42 -17.62 26.47
N PRO A 102 22.41 -17.32 25.61
CA PRO A 102 22.23 -17.42 24.15
C PRO A 102 21.90 -18.84 23.66
N ASP A 103 22.45 -19.85 24.32
CA ASP A 103 22.21 -21.26 23.97
C ASP A 103 20.81 -21.75 24.37
N ALA A 104 20.14 -21.04 25.29
CA ALA A 104 18.82 -21.40 25.80
C ALA A 104 17.68 -20.64 25.11
N VAL A 105 17.98 -19.67 24.23
CA VAL A 105 16.96 -18.84 23.56
C VAL A 105 17.15 -18.78 22.05
N ARG A 106 16.01 -18.76 21.35
CA ARG A 106 15.91 -18.37 19.94
C ARG A 106 15.01 -17.14 19.86
N VAL A 107 15.44 -16.13 19.13
CA VAL A 107 14.70 -14.86 19.00
C VAL A 107 14.33 -14.68 17.53
N ASP A 108 13.04 -14.57 17.24
CA ASP A 108 12.51 -14.42 15.88
C ASP A 108 13.13 -13.24 15.11
N VAL A 109 13.35 -12.11 15.77
CA VAL A 109 14.02 -10.95 15.17
C VAL A 109 15.47 -11.26 14.79
N GLY A 110 16.19 -12.05 15.60
CA GLY A 110 17.57 -12.44 15.27
C GLY A 110 17.64 -13.38 14.06
N GLU A 111 16.69 -14.32 13.96
CA GLU A 111 16.53 -15.21 12.82
C GLU A 111 16.15 -14.43 11.56
N PHE A 112 15.19 -13.51 11.67
CA PHE A 112 14.79 -12.58 10.61
C PHE A 112 15.99 -11.80 10.09
N GLU A 113 16.71 -11.08 10.95
CA GLU A 113 17.83 -10.23 10.55
C GLU A 113 18.97 -10.99 9.89
N SER A 114 19.23 -12.23 10.36
CA SER A 114 20.23 -13.12 9.77
C SER A 114 19.78 -13.60 8.38
N GLY A 115 18.52 -14.00 8.26
CA GLY A 115 17.91 -14.47 7.02
C GLY A 115 17.81 -13.39 5.94
N LEU A 116 17.68 -12.11 6.29
CA LEU A 116 17.67 -11.01 5.31
C LEU A 116 18.97 -10.89 4.50
N SER A 117 20.07 -11.49 4.97
CA SER A 117 21.34 -11.52 4.23
C SER A 117 21.34 -12.54 3.09
N ALA A 118 20.31 -13.38 2.99
CA ALA A 118 20.18 -14.40 1.97
C ALA A 118 20.18 -13.81 0.55
N ARG A 119 20.64 -14.62 -0.40
CA ARG A 119 20.66 -14.28 -1.83
C ARG A 119 19.62 -15.04 -2.65
N SER A 120 19.00 -16.07 -2.07
CA SER A 120 17.94 -16.82 -2.72
C SER A 120 16.56 -16.29 -2.31
N ALA A 121 15.61 -16.34 -3.24
CA ALA A 121 14.23 -15.95 -2.96
C ALA A 121 13.58 -16.80 -1.83
N PRO A 122 13.68 -18.15 -1.82
CA PRO A 122 13.02 -18.97 -0.79
C PRO A 122 13.54 -18.72 0.63
N GLU A 123 14.85 -18.49 0.79
CA GLU A 123 15.43 -18.15 2.09
C GLU A 123 14.96 -16.76 2.57
N LEU A 124 14.86 -15.80 1.64
CA LEU A 124 14.41 -14.45 1.95
C LEU A 124 12.92 -14.42 2.30
N GLU A 125 12.09 -15.20 1.60
CA GLU A 125 10.67 -15.43 1.94
C GLU A 125 10.52 -16.03 3.34
N THR A 126 11.32 -17.06 3.65
CA THR A 126 11.31 -17.71 4.97
C THR A 126 11.65 -16.69 6.07
N ALA A 127 12.66 -15.84 5.83
CA ALA A 127 13.02 -14.79 6.78
C ALA A 127 11.89 -13.77 6.94
N LEU A 128 11.31 -13.26 5.85
CA LEU A 128 10.23 -12.29 5.85
C LEU A 128 8.91 -12.82 6.45
N ALA A 129 8.71 -14.14 6.43
CA ALA A 129 7.56 -14.79 7.07
C ALA A 129 7.63 -14.75 8.61
N LEU A 130 8.82 -14.57 9.20
CA LEU A 130 8.98 -14.38 10.65
C LEU A 130 8.40 -13.04 11.14
N CYS A 131 8.32 -12.03 10.26
CA CYS A 131 7.69 -10.75 10.56
C CYS A 131 6.16 -10.89 10.46
N THR A 132 5.55 -11.43 11.52
CA THR A 132 4.10 -11.65 11.62
C THR A 132 3.30 -10.39 11.99
N GLY A 133 3.98 -9.29 12.30
CA GLY A 133 3.41 -8.01 12.69
C GLY A 133 4.48 -7.08 13.25
N PRO A 134 4.11 -5.85 13.69
CA PRO A 134 5.05 -4.89 14.24
C PRO A 134 5.87 -5.46 15.42
N PHE A 135 7.10 -4.98 15.56
CA PHE A 135 7.92 -5.28 16.73
C PHE A 135 7.23 -4.79 18.01
N LEU A 136 7.06 -5.70 18.99
CA LEU A 136 6.36 -5.44 20.24
C LEU A 136 4.98 -4.80 20.00
N ASP A 137 4.22 -5.34 19.04
CA ASP A 137 2.88 -4.86 18.71
C ASP A 137 1.96 -4.82 19.94
N GLY A 138 1.26 -3.70 20.10
CA GLY A 138 0.41 -3.41 21.26
C GLY A 138 1.13 -3.32 22.63
N PHE A 139 2.46 -3.47 22.69
CA PHE A 139 3.20 -3.45 23.94
C PHE A 139 3.77 -2.05 24.21
N TYR A 140 3.22 -1.42 25.24
CA TYR A 140 3.68 -0.13 25.77
C TYR A 140 3.92 -0.27 27.28
N LEU A 141 5.10 0.18 27.71
CA LEU A 141 5.51 0.10 29.11
C LEU A 141 5.01 1.29 29.93
N GLY A 142 4.85 2.46 29.29
CA GLY A 142 4.56 3.73 29.95
C GLY A 142 5.81 4.41 30.53
N SER A 143 6.99 4.06 30.01
CA SER A 143 8.24 4.76 30.30
C SER A 143 8.76 5.33 29.00
N ASN A 144 8.98 6.64 28.96
CA ASN A 144 9.38 7.35 27.74
C ASN A 144 10.62 6.71 27.10
N ALA A 145 11.66 6.42 27.90
CA ALA A 145 12.90 5.82 27.40
C ALA A 145 12.70 4.44 26.75
N PHE A 146 11.87 3.57 27.33
CA PHE A 146 11.56 2.27 26.75
C PHE A 146 10.68 2.39 25.51
N ASP A 147 9.64 3.21 25.57
CA ASP A 147 8.65 3.32 24.49
C ASP A 147 9.28 4.00 23.24
N GLU A 148 10.17 4.98 23.42
CA GLU A 148 10.98 5.58 22.34
C GLU A 148 11.97 4.58 21.73
N TRP A 149 12.64 3.78 22.56
CA TRP A 149 13.52 2.71 22.08
C TRP A 149 12.74 1.69 21.26
N ALA A 150 11.58 1.25 21.74
CA ALA A 150 10.74 0.28 21.04
C ALA A 150 10.19 0.86 19.72
N ALA A 151 9.82 2.15 19.69
CA ALA A 151 9.41 2.82 18.46
C ALA A 151 10.55 2.89 17.43
N SER A 152 11.75 3.26 17.85
CA SER A 152 12.94 3.30 16.98
C SER A 152 13.26 1.90 16.41
N GLU A 153 13.10 0.85 17.22
CA GLU A 153 13.34 -0.52 16.78
C GLU A 153 12.27 -1.02 15.79
N ARG A 154 10.99 -0.63 15.97
CA ARG A 154 9.92 -0.91 14.99
C ARG A 154 10.26 -0.30 13.64
N GLU A 155 10.61 0.98 13.60
CA GLU A 155 10.94 1.69 12.37
C GLU A 155 12.14 1.08 11.65
N ARG A 156 13.20 0.75 12.41
CA ARG A 156 14.41 0.10 11.87
C ARG A 156 14.10 -1.27 11.26
N LEU A 157 13.32 -2.10 11.96
CA LEU A 157 12.95 -3.44 11.48
C LEU A 157 12.02 -3.38 10.28
N LEU A 158 11.05 -2.45 10.27
CA LEU A 158 10.17 -2.22 9.14
C LEU A 158 10.97 -1.79 7.91
N SER A 159 11.87 -0.82 8.04
CA SER A 159 12.74 -0.35 6.94
C SER A 159 13.52 -1.51 6.32
N ARG A 160 14.16 -2.36 7.15
CA ARG A 160 14.88 -3.55 6.69
C ARG A 160 13.98 -4.57 6.00
N ALA A 161 12.75 -4.76 6.50
CA ALA A 161 11.78 -5.66 5.89
C ALA A 161 11.38 -5.18 4.49
N LEU A 162 11.08 -3.88 4.34
CA LEU A 162 10.66 -3.28 3.08
C LEU A 162 11.79 -3.36 2.02
N GLU A 163 13.02 -2.99 2.38
CA GLU A 163 14.20 -3.13 1.50
C GLU A 163 14.39 -4.58 1.03
N SER A 164 14.19 -5.54 1.94
CA SER A 164 14.32 -6.96 1.63
C SER A 164 13.16 -7.48 0.78
N MET A 165 11.95 -6.96 0.96
CA MET A 165 10.81 -7.27 0.09
C MET A 165 11.02 -6.71 -1.32
N GLU A 166 11.55 -5.49 -1.47
CA GLU A 166 11.92 -4.94 -2.77
C GLU A 166 12.96 -5.82 -3.48
N LYS A 167 13.97 -6.30 -2.73
CA LYS A 167 14.94 -7.27 -3.25
C LYS A 167 14.28 -8.59 -3.65
N LEU A 168 13.40 -9.14 -2.81
CA LEU A 168 12.67 -10.38 -3.09
C LEU A 168 11.86 -10.25 -4.39
N ALA A 169 11.11 -9.16 -4.55
CA ALA A 169 10.27 -8.92 -5.72
C ALA A 169 11.07 -8.91 -7.04
N ARG A 170 12.37 -8.58 -7.00
CA ARG A 170 13.27 -8.61 -8.16
C ARG A 170 13.92 -9.98 -8.40
N LEU A 171 13.87 -10.90 -7.43
CA LEU A 171 14.43 -12.25 -7.53
C LEU A 171 13.41 -13.29 -7.99
N VAL A 172 12.12 -13.02 -7.78
CA VAL A 172 11.01 -13.90 -8.20
C VAL A 172 10.51 -13.52 -9.59
N ASP A 173 9.62 -14.33 -10.15
CA ASP A 173 8.92 -13.99 -11.39
C ASP A 173 8.03 -12.75 -11.21
N ALA A 174 7.64 -12.11 -12.33
CA ALA A 174 6.94 -10.83 -12.28
C ALA A 174 5.57 -10.91 -11.58
N GLU A 175 4.86 -12.04 -11.66
CA GLU A 175 3.56 -12.21 -11.00
C GLU A 175 3.72 -12.32 -9.48
N SER A 176 4.65 -13.17 -9.03
CA SER A 176 5.02 -13.26 -7.61
C SER A 176 5.55 -11.92 -7.06
N GLY A 177 6.34 -11.20 -7.86
CA GLY A 177 6.86 -9.88 -7.50
C GLY A 177 5.77 -8.84 -7.28
N LEU A 178 4.66 -8.90 -8.05
CA LEU A 178 3.51 -8.01 -7.85
C LEU A 178 2.85 -8.23 -6.49
N ALA A 179 2.70 -9.48 -6.06
CA ALA A 179 2.14 -9.79 -4.74
C ALA A 179 3.03 -9.24 -3.61
N VAL A 180 4.36 -9.26 -3.80
CA VAL A 180 5.30 -8.64 -2.86
C VAL A 180 5.18 -7.12 -2.86
N ALA A 181 5.07 -6.48 -4.03
CA ALA A 181 4.88 -5.04 -4.14
C ALA A 181 3.55 -4.57 -3.51
N ASP A 182 2.47 -5.34 -3.69
CA ASP A 182 1.18 -5.10 -3.04
C ASP A 182 1.28 -5.18 -1.51
N ARG A 183 2.04 -6.16 -1.00
CA ARG A 183 2.31 -6.29 0.43
C ARG A 183 3.09 -5.09 0.98
N ILE A 184 4.08 -4.58 0.25
CA ILE A 184 4.82 -3.35 0.63
C ILE A 184 3.86 -2.17 0.71
N LEU A 185 3.03 -1.95 -0.31
CA LEU A 185 2.08 -0.83 -0.37
C LEU A 185 0.96 -0.92 0.69
N ALA A 186 0.61 -2.12 1.13
CA ALA A 186 -0.33 -2.30 2.24
C ALA A 186 0.27 -1.85 3.59
N MET A 187 1.59 -1.98 3.77
CA MET A 187 2.30 -1.51 4.96
C MET A 187 2.65 -0.02 4.87
N GLU A 188 3.17 0.43 3.73
CA GLU A 188 3.59 1.81 3.49
C GLU A 188 2.93 2.34 2.21
N PRO A 189 1.67 2.82 2.27
CA PRO A 189 0.93 3.32 1.11
C PRO A 189 1.53 4.55 0.45
N THR A 190 2.49 5.21 1.10
CA THR A 190 3.12 6.44 0.62
C THR A 190 4.53 6.21 0.06
N ARG A 191 5.01 4.95 0.01
CA ARG A 191 6.35 4.62 -0.46
C ARG A 191 6.43 4.60 -1.99
N GLU A 192 6.92 5.69 -2.57
CA GLU A 192 7.05 5.86 -4.03
C GLU A 192 7.86 4.75 -4.70
N GLU A 193 8.94 4.27 -4.07
CA GLU A 193 9.78 3.17 -4.56
C GLU A 193 8.95 1.91 -4.88
N ALA A 194 7.97 1.60 -4.03
CA ALA A 194 7.12 0.44 -4.18
C ALA A 194 6.15 0.57 -5.36
N TYR A 195 5.63 1.78 -5.60
CA TYR A 195 4.85 2.07 -6.80
C TYR A 195 5.68 1.94 -8.08
N ARG A 196 6.92 2.43 -8.08
CA ARG A 196 7.85 2.28 -9.22
C ARG A 196 8.12 0.80 -9.52
N LEU A 197 8.46 0.02 -8.50
CA LEU A 197 8.63 -1.43 -8.62
C LEU A 197 7.38 -2.11 -9.19
N LYS A 198 6.20 -1.79 -8.67
CA LYS A 198 4.93 -2.36 -9.16
C LYS A 198 4.67 -1.99 -10.63
N MET A 199 4.94 -0.75 -11.04
CA MET A 199 4.80 -0.34 -12.44
C MET A 199 5.74 -1.10 -13.37
N GLU A 200 7.02 -1.25 -12.98
CA GLU A 200 8.02 -2.05 -13.72
C GLU A 200 7.52 -3.50 -13.92
N LEU A 201 7.06 -4.14 -12.85
CA LEU A 201 6.55 -5.51 -12.87
C LEU A 201 5.27 -5.66 -13.71
N LEU A 202 4.33 -4.71 -13.61
CA LEU A 202 3.10 -4.72 -14.41
C LEU A 202 3.41 -4.62 -15.90
N VAL A 203 4.37 -3.79 -16.30
CA VAL A 203 4.80 -3.66 -17.70
C VAL A 203 5.49 -4.93 -18.18
N ALA A 204 6.31 -5.57 -17.34
CA ALA A 204 6.92 -6.87 -17.65
C ALA A 204 5.84 -7.97 -17.88
N CYS A 205 4.72 -7.90 -17.16
CA CYS A 205 3.54 -8.75 -17.38
C CYS A 205 2.65 -8.32 -18.57
N GLY A 206 3.00 -7.25 -19.30
CA GLY A 206 2.19 -6.68 -20.38
C GLY A 206 0.93 -5.92 -19.92
N GLN A 207 0.78 -5.68 -18.61
CA GLN A 207 -0.39 -5.05 -17.99
C GLN A 207 -0.24 -3.53 -17.85
N ARG A 208 0.04 -2.84 -18.96
CA ARG A 208 0.31 -1.38 -18.98
C ARG A 208 -0.83 -0.52 -18.45
N ASP A 209 -2.08 -0.88 -18.74
CA ASP A 209 -3.25 -0.16 -18.21
C ASP A 209 -3.25 -0.13 -16.67
N LYS A 210 -2.86 -1.25 -16.04
CA LYS A 210 -2.72 -1.32 -14.58
C LYS A 210 -1.53 -0.51 -14.08
N ALA A 211 -0.44 -0.43 -14.84
CA ALA A 211 0.71 0.41 -14.50
C ALA A 211 0.31 1.90 -14.49
N SER A 212 -0.50 2.35 -15.47
CA SER A 212 -1.06 3.70 -15.50
C SER A 212 -1.92 4.02 -14.27
N ARG A 213 -2.84 3.11 -13.93
CA ARG A 213 -3.66 3.24 -12.71
C ARG A 213 -2.81 3.27 -11.43
N THR A 214 -1.70 2.53 -11.43
CA THR A 214 -0.75 2.49 -10.29
C THR A 214 -0.02 3.83 -10.14
N PHE A 215 0.41 4.46 -11.23
CA PHE A 215 0.97 5.82 -11.21
C PHE A 215 -0.03 6.84 -10.65
N GLU A 216 -1.27 6.81 -11.12
CA GLU A 216 -2.30 7.73 -10.64
C GLU A 216 -2.67 7.50 -9.18
N ALA A 217 -2.68 6.25 -8.71
CA ALA A 217 -2.84 5.93 -7.30
C ALA A 217 -1.70 6.51 -6.45
N CYS A 218 -0.45 6.37 -6.89
CA CYS A 218 0.72 6.96 -6.23
C CYS A 218 0.60 8.49 -6.13
N ARG A 219 0.24 9.15 -7.24
CA ARG A 219 0.03 10.61 -7.25
C ARG A 219 -1.08 11.03 -6.31
N SER A 220 -2.20 10.31 -6.33
CA SER A 220 -3.37 10.60 -5.49
C SER A 220 -3.06 10.49 -4.01
N ILE A 221 -2.37 9.43 -3.57
CA ILE A 221 -2.07 9.23 -2.14
C ILE A 221 -1.06 10.25 -1.62
N LEU A 222 0.02 10.56 -2.36
CA LEU A 222 0.98 11.58 -1.94
C LEU A 222 0.36 12.98 -1.87
N LYS A 223 -0.51 13.30 -2.83
CA LYS A 223 -1.22 14.57 -2.81
C LYS A 223 -2.16 14.68 -1.62
N LYS A 224 -2.81 13.58 -1.25
CA LYS A 224 -3.71 13.52 -0.09
C LYS A 224 -2.97 13.60 1.24
N GLU A 225 -1.92 12.80 1.43
CA GLU A 225 -1.23 12.67 2.72
C GLU A 225 -0.22 13.79 2.99
N PHE A 226 0.43 14.32 1.94
CA PHE A 226 1.49 15.33 2.07
C PHE A 226 1.30 16.60 1.25
N GLY A 227 0.30 16.66 0.36
CA GLY A 227 0.09 17.81 -0.51
C GLY A 227 1.10 17.96 -1.64
N VAL A 228 2.04 17.02 -1.79
CA VAL A 228 3.10 17.02 -2.81
C VAL A 228 2.71 16.21 -4.05
N ASP A 229 3.39 16.46 -5.18
CA ASP A 229 3.31 15.62 -6.38
C ASP A 229 4.37 14.51 -6.30
N VAL A 230 4.33 13.55 -7.24
CA VAL A 230 5.33 12.47 -7.34
C VAL A 230 6.74 13.01 -7.58
N SER A 231 7.73 12.26 -7.09
CA SER A 231 9.15 12.52 -7.29
C SER A 231 9.57 12.57 -8.77
N PRO A 232 10.68 13.26 -9.10
CA PRO A 232 11.25 13.26 -10.46
C PRO A 232 11.52 11.86 -11.02
N GLU A 233 11.97 10.93 -10.17
CA GLU A 233 12.26 9.54 -10.52
C GLU A 233 11.00 8.79 -10.95
N THR A 234 9.91 8.93 -10.19
CA THR A 234 8.60 8.34 -10.53
C THR A 234 8.04 8.94 -11.81
N ARG A 235 8.18 10.26 -12.00
CA ARG A 235 7.75 10.95 -13.23
C ARG A 235 8.54 10.48 -14.45
N ALA A 236 9.87 10.35 -14.33
CA ALA A 236 10.74 9.89 -15.40
C ALA A 236 10.42 8.44 -15.80
N LEU A 237 10.18 7.55 -14.83
CA LEU A 237 9.74 6.20 -15.10
C LEU A 237 8.43 6.20 -15.90
N TRP A 238 7.42 6.95 -15.45
CA TRP A 238 6.13 7.02 -16.14
C TRP A 238 6.26 7.53 -17.59
N GLN A 239 7.08 8.56 -17.81
CA GLN A 239 7.37 9.07 -19.15
C GLN A 239 8.03 8.01 -20.05
N SER A 240 8.97 7.24 -19.51
CA SER A 240 9.63 6.16 -20.26
C SER A 240 8.66 5.04 -20.63
N LEU A 241 7.76 4.66 -19.72
CA LEU A 241 6.74 3.64 -19.95
C LEU A 241 5.71 4.08 -20.99
N SER A 242 5.35 5.38 -20.99
CA SER A 242 4.40 5.97 -21.95
C SER A 242 5.04 6.18 -23.34
N ALA A 243 6.33 6.53 -23.41
CA ALA A 243 7.04 6.74 -24.68
C ALA A 243 7.34 5.41 -25.40
N ALA A 244 7.54 4.33 -24.65
CA ALA A 244 7.68 2.99 -25.22
C ALA A 244 6.44 2.56 -26.02
N ASP A 245 5.23 2.98 -25.62
CA ASP A 245 3.99 2.69 -26.36
C ASP A 245 3.97 3.30 -27.75
N VAL A 246 4.51 4.52 -27.91
CA VAL A 246 4.63 5.19 -29.22
C VAL A 246 5.64 4.47 -30.12
N SER A 247 6.70 3.91 -29.53
CA SER A 247 7.80 3.26 -30.28
C SER A 247 7.49 1.80 -30.65
N SER A 248 6.83 1.03 -29.78
CA SER A 248 6.40 -0.35 -30.09
C SER A 248 5.26 -0.43 -31.11
N GLY A 249 4.52 0.67 -31.31
CA GLY A 249 3.55 0.81 -32.41
C GLY A 249 4.18 1.14 -33.77
N GLN A 250 5.47 1.48 -33.84
CA GLN A 250 6.15 1.93 -35.06
C GLN A 250 7.10 0.90 -35.69
N GLN A 251 7.36 -0.25 -35.07
CA GLN A 251 8.33 -1.24 -35.59
C GLN A 251 7.74 -2.47 -36.30
N SER A 252 6.45 -2.44 -36.67
CA SER A 252 5.91 -3.41 -37.63
C SER A 252 4.96 -2.77 -38.65
N VAL A 253 5.47 -1.82 -39.44
CA VAL A 253 4.87 -1.49 -40.75
C VAL A 253 5.97 -1.06 -41.74
N ASN A 254 6.75 -2.03 -42.22
CA ASN A 254 7.36 -1.91 -43.54
C ASN A 254 6.64 -2.88 -44.46
N GLY A 255 5.67 -2.36 -45.24
CA GLY A 255 5.09 -3.07 -46.38
C GLY A 255 3.58 -3.36 -46.31
N ALA A 256 2.73 -2.38 -45.97
CA ALA A 256 1.36 -2.32 -46.49
C ALA A 256 0.84 -0.88 -46.36
N PRO A 257 0.20 -0.30 -47.38
CA PRO A 257 -0.27 1.08 -47.33
C PRO A 257 -1.34 1.21 -46.24
N ALA A 258 -1.09 2.10 -45.28
CA ALA A 258 -2.08 2.53 -44.31
C ALA A 258 -3.29 3.12 -45.06
N VAL A 259 -4.46 2.54 -44.86
CA VAL A 259 -5.71 3.15 -45.29
C VAL A 259 -5.86 4.43 -44.47
N GLN A 260 -5.57 5.56 -45.10
CA GLN A 260 -5.90 6.88 -44.59
C GLN A 260 -7.43 6.97 -44.53
N HIS A 261 -8.02 6.87 -43.34
CA HIS A 261 -9.42 7.22 -43.16
C HIS A 261 -9.54 8.75 -43.13
N THR A 262 -9.60 9.33 -44.33
CA THR A 262 -10.02 10.71 -44.56
C THR A 262 -11.52 10.83 -44.32
N GLY A 263 -11.92 11.08 -43.08
CA GLY A 263 -13.30 11.37 -42.69
C GLY A 263 -13.32 12.33 -41.52
N ARG A 264 -14.36 13.18 -41.44
CA ARG A 264 -14.55 14.09 -40.31
C ARG A 264 -14.66 13.26 -39.01
N PRO A 265 -13.98 13.65 -37.91
CA PRO A 265 -14.04 12.94 -36.64
C PRO A 265 -15.49 12.83 -36.14
N SER A 266 -15.92 11.61 -35.78
CA SER A 266 -17.26 11.36 -35.25
C SER A 266 -17.22 11.13 -33.74
N ILE A 267 -18.10 11.79 -33.01
CA ILE A 267 -18.19 11.74 -31.54
C ILE A 267 -19.61 11.31 -31.15
N SER A 268 -19.75 10.32 -30.26
CA SER A 268 -21.01 10.00 -29.59
C SER A 268 -20.97 10.44 -28.14
N VAL A 269 -22.01 11.11 -27.66
CA VAL A 269 -22.16 11.43 -26.24
C VAL A 269 -23.00 10.35 -25.57
N ALA A 270 -22.41 9.65 -24.60
CA ALA A 270 -23.07 8.63 -23.79
C ALA A 270 -23.77 9.26 -22.58
N ASP A 271 -24.69 8.51 -21.97
CA ASP A 271 -25.36 8.94 -20.75
C ASP A 271 -24.37 9.20 -19.62
N PHE A 272 -24.61 10.27 -18.86
CA PHE A 272 -23.81 10.60 -17.69
C PHE A 272 -24.36 9.87 -16.47
N VAL A 273 -23.47 9.23 -15.72
CA VAL A 273 -23.85 8.48 -14.51
C VAL A 273 -24.08 9.46 -13.37
N ASN A 274 -25.29 9.46 -12.83
CA ASN A 274 -25.60 10.17 -11.60
C ASN A 274 -25.02 9.41 -10.39
N LEU A 275 -24.05 10.01 -9.69
CA LEU A 275 -23.41 9.43 -8.51
C LEU A 275 -23.98 9.97 -7.19
N THR A 276 -25.00 10.83 -7.21
CA THR A 276 -25.68 11.34 -6.00
C THR A 276 -26.76 10.40 -5.49
N GLY A 277 -27.37 9.62 -6.39
CA GLY A 277 -28.48 8.71 -6.07
C GLY A 277 -29.83 9.41 -5.88
N GLU A 278 -29.92 10.73 -6.06
CA GLU A 278 -31.18 11.46 -6.01
C GLU A 278 -31.87 11.46 -7.38
N ARG A 279 -33.14 11.03 -7.43
CA ARG A 279 -33.95 10.96 -8.67
C ARG A 279 -34.09 12.31 -9.40
N GLY A 280 -33.90 13.43 -8.69
CA GLY A 280 -33.95 14.77 -9.28
C GLY A 280 -32.77 15.07 -10.22
N ASP A 281 -31.60 14.50 -9.95
CA ASP A 281 -30.37 14.76 -10.70
C ASP A 281 -30.26 13.89 -11.97
N ASP A 282 -31.10 12.87 -12.13
CA ASP A 282 -31.20 12.07 -13.35
C ASP A 282 -31.71 12.90 -14.53
N PHE A 283 -32.64 13.83 -14.28
CA PHE A 283 -33.11 14.78 -15.30
C PHE A 283 -32.04 15.80 -15.66
N PHE A 284 -31.22 16.21 -14.68
CA PHE A 284 -30.09 17.11 -14.92
C PHE A 284 -29.00 16.43 -15.77
N ALA A 285 -28.62 15.20 -15.43
CA ALA A 285 -27.64 14.43 -16.21
C ALA A 285 -28.11 14.21 -17.66
N LYS A 286 -29.40 13.92 -17.87
CA LYS A 286 -30.00 13.84 -19.21
C LYS A 286 -30.00 15.17 -19.96
N GLY A 287 -30.31 16.28 -19.27
CA GLY A 287 -30.22 17.63 -19.84
C GLY A 287 -28.80 17.96 -20.29
N LEU A 288 -27.81 17.67 -19.45
CA LEU A 288 -26.39 17.91 -19.75
C LEU A 288 -25.92 17.14 -21.00
N VAL A 289 -26.37 15.89 -21.18
CA VAL A 289 -26.07 15.11 -22.40
C VAL A 289 -26.67 15.77 -23.65
N HIS A 290 -27.92 16.24 -23.56
CA HIS A 290 -28.59 16.94 -24.66
C HIS A 290 -27.87 18.24 -25.03
N ASP A 291 -27.46 19.00 -24.03
CA ASP A 291 -26.82 20.31 -24.22
C ASP A 291 -25.40 20.15 -24.79
N ILE A 292 -24.60 19.21 -24.28
CA ILE A 292 -23.27 18.90 -24.84
C ILE A 292 -23.40 18.39 -26.28
N THR A 293 -24.38 17.53 -26.57
CA THR A 293 -24.66 17.06 -27.93
C THR A 293 -24.97 18.24 -28.85
N THR A 294 -25.76 19.20 -28.39
CA THR A 294 -26.13 20.40 -29.15
C THR A 294 -24.92 21.29 -29.42
N ALA A 295 -24.13 21.62 -28.38
CA ALA A 295 -22.96 22.47 -28.52
C ALA A 295 -21.87 21.84 -29.41
N LEU A 296 -21.63 20.53 -29.31
CA LEU A 296 -20.71 19.83 -30.22
C LEU A 296 -21.24 19.79 -31.66
N SER A 297 -22.56 19.82 -31.85
CA SER A 297 -23.19 19.82 -33.19
C SER A 297 -23.07 21.16 -33.90
N GLU A 298 -22.88 22.26 -33.17
CA GLU A 298 -22.63 23.59 -33.74
C GLU A 298 -21.24 23.70 -34.37
N VAL A 299 -20.29 22.87 -33.95
CA VAL A 299 -18.93 22.83 -34.49
C VAL A 299 -18.90 22.00 -35.78
N ALA A 300 -18.90 22.69 -36.93
CA ALA A 300 -18.98 22.08 -38.28
C ALA A 300 -17.87 21.07 -38.64
N SER A 301 -16.84 20.95 -37.80
CA SER A 301 -15.69 20.05 -37.96
C SER A 301 -15.95 18.62 -37.45
N TYR A 302 -16.99 18.40 -36.65
CA TYR A 302 -17.34 17.10 -36.06
C TYR A 302 -18.63 16.52 -36.66
N ILE A 303 -18.77 15.19 -36.62
CA ILE A 303 -20.05 14.50 -36.83
C ILE A 303 -20.50 13.98 -35.47
N VAL A 304 -21.50 14.61 -34.87
CA VAL A 304 -22.05 14.17 -33.58
C VAL A 304 -23.12 13.11 -33.83
N ILE A 305 -22.92 11.92 -33.26
CA ILE A 305 -23.88 10.81 -33.30
C ILE A 305 -24.63 10.83 -31.97
N SER A 306 -25.85 11.35 -31.98
CA SER A 306 -26.69 11.36 -30.79
C SER A 306 -27.17 9.95 -30.46
N GLY A 307 -26.82 9.49 -29.25
CA GLY A 307 -27.31 8.24 -28.67
C GLY A 307 -28.69 8.38 -28.02
N LEU A 308 -29.44 9.46 -28.28
CA LEU A 308 -30.82 9.59 -27.84
C LEU A 308 -31.63 8.44 -28.47
N SER A 309 -31.72 7.34 -27.73
CA SER A 309 -32.65 6.27 -28.04
C SER A 309 -34.02 6.93 -28.15
N PRO A 310 -34.74 6.79 -29.29
CA PRO A 310 -36.12 7.26 -29.36
C PRO A 310 -36.86 6.56 -28.23
N LEU A 311 -37.32 7.38 -27.28
CA LEU A 311 -38.39 7.15 -26.32
C LEU A 311 -38.90 5.69 -26.29
N GLU A 312 -38.68 5.02 -25.15
CA GLU A 312 -39.30 3.77 -24.72
C GLU A 312 -40.46 3.30 -25.61
N LYS A 313 -40.15 2.46 -26.61
CA LYS A 313 -41.14 1.58 -27.21
C LYS A 313 -40.83 0.15 -26.78
N SER A 314 -41.74 -0.35 -25.96
CA SER A 314 -41.90 -1.75 -25.63
C SER A 314 -41.78 -2.63 -26.87
N GLY A 315 -41.09 -3.76 -26.71
CA GLY A 315 -41.22 -4.90 -27.62
C GLY A 315 -40.15 -4.98 -28.70
N GLU A 316 -39.35 -6.04 -28.56
CA GLU A 316 -38.67 -6.78 -29.62
C GLU A 316 -37.45 -6.19 -30.34
N GLU A 317 -36.56 -7.15 -30.60
CA GLU A 317 -35.24 -7.06 -31.18
C GLU A 317 -35.20 -6.24 -32.49
N SER A 318 -34.26 -5.30 -32.57
CA SER A 318 -33.77 -4.83 -33.86
C SER A 318 -32.26 -4.61 -33.81
N ARG A 319 -31.54 -5.62 -34.31
CA ARG A 319 -30.14 -5.53 -34.74
C ARG A 319 -30.07 -4.61 -35.97
N ALA A 320 -30.03 -3.30 -35.74
CA ALA A 320 -29.46 -2.35 -36.69
C ALA A 320 -28.16 -1.84 -36.06
N SER A 321 -27.03 -2.10 -36.73
CA SER A 321 -25.72 -1.60 -36.31
C SER A 321 -25.74 -0.08 -36.34
N ALA A 322 -26.00 0.55 -35.20
CA ALA A 322 -25.86 1.98 -35.01
C ALA A 322 -24.43 2.40 -35.45
N PRO A 323 -24.28 3.56 -36.11
CA PRO A 323 -22.96 4.02 -36.53
C PRO A 323 -22.07 4.16 -35.29
N ARG A 324 -21.00 3.35 -35.22
CA ARG A 324 -19.99 3.46 -34.16
C ARG A 324 -19.23 4.77 -34.38
N ALA A 325 -19.48 5.76 -33.53
CA ALA A 325 -18.65 6.94 -33.47
C ALA A 325 -17.20 6.54 -33.20
N ARG A 326 -16.25 7.28 -33.75
CA ARG A 326 -14.82 7.05 -33.51
C ARG A 326 -14.45 7.38 -32.06
N TYR A 327 -15.09 8.38 -31.49
CA TYR A 327 -14.88 8.79 -30.12
C TYR A 327 -16.19 8.75 -29.32
N MET A 328 -16.10 8.40 -28.05
CA MET A 328 -17.21 8.37 -27.11
C MET A 328 -16.94 9.31 -25.94
N LEU A 329 -17.77 10.34 -25.79
CA LEU A 329 -17.76 11.21 -24.62
C LEU A 329 -18.65 10.57 -23.54
N SER A 330 -18.12 10.35 -22.34
CA SER A 330 -18.88 9.84 -21.19
C SER A 330 -18.53 10.64 -19.94
N GLY A 331 -19.33 10.52 -18.89
CA GLY A 331 -19.06 11.27 -17.69
C GLY A 331 -19.90 10.87 -16.49
N SER A 332 -19.66 11.57 -15.39
CA SER A 332 -20.41 11.40 -14.15
C SER A 332 -20.78 12.76 -13.58
N VAL A 333 -21.98 12.86 -13.01
CA VAL A 333 -22.42 14.04 -12.27
C VAL A 333 -22.51 13.69 -10.78
N GLN A 334 -22.00 14.59 -9.95
CA GLN A 334 -22.15 14.55 -8.50
C GLN A 334 -22.55 15.94 -8.00
N ARG A 335 -23.55 15.99 -7.14
CA ARG A 335 -24.09 17.19 -6.52
C ARG A 335 -24.18 17.00 -5.01
N SER A 336 -23.84 18.04 -4.25
CA SER A 336 -23.96 18.10 -2.80
C SER A 336 -24.51 19.47 -2.40
N GLY A 337 -25.81 19.57 -2.21
CA GLY A 337 -26.50 20.86 -2.01
C GLY A 337 -26.47 21.70 -3.28
N ASP A 338 -25.76 22.83 -3.26
CA ASP A 338 -25.56 23.69 -4.42
C ASP A 338 -24.24 23.39 -5.17
N GLU A 339 -23.29 22.67 -4.56
CA GLU A 339 -22.05 22.30 -5.24
C GLU A 339 -22.29 21.20 -6.28
N LEU A 340 -21.77 21.43 -7.48
CA LEU A 340 -21.86 20.53 -8.64
C LEU A 340 -20.46 20.17 -9.13
N ARG A 341 -20.23 18.88 -9.34
CA ARG A 341 -19.03 18.31 -9.93
C ARG A 341 -19.41 17.44 -11.13
N VAL A 342 -18.77 17.71 -12.26
CA VAL A 342 -18.91 16.88 -13.46
C VAL A 342 -17.53 16.42 -13.89
N ASN A 343 -17.40 15.12 -14.10
CA ASN A 343 -16.24 14.55 -14.78
C ASN A 343 -16.65 14.19 -16.20
N VAL A 344 -15.86 14.62 -17.17
CA VAL A 344 -16.08 14.32 -18.59
C VAL A 344 -14.83 13.64 -19.12
N GLN A 345 -14.99 12.59 -19.91
CA GLN A 345 -13.91 11.89 -20.58
C GLN A 345 -14.29 11.56 -22.03
N LEU A 346 -13.34 11.70 -22.95
CA LEU A 346 -13.44 11.33 -24.35
C LEU A 346 -12.59 10.07 -24.56
N VAL A 347 -13.20 9.00 -25.03
CA VAL A 347 -12.58 7.69 -25.27
C VAL A 347 -12.54 7.42 -26.77
N ASP A 348 -11.44 6.91 -27.31
CA ASP A 348 -11.44 6.32 -28.66
C ASP A 348 -12.22 4.99 -28.61
N ALA A 349 -13.34 4.90 -29.32
CA ALA A 349 -14.22 3.74 -29.29
C ALA A 349 -13.64 2.51 -30.01
N VAL A 350 -12.62 2.70 -30.86
CA VAL A 350 -11.90 1.62 -31.55
C VAL A 350 -10.75 1.12 -30.68
N GLY A 351 -10.02 2.04 -30.06
CA GLY A 351 -8.83 1.74 -29.26
C GLY A 351 -9.07 1.58 -27.75
N GLY A 352 -10.24 1.95 -27.24
CA GLY A 352 -10.62 1.87 -25.82
C GLY A 352 -9.86 2.81 -24.88
N HIS A 353 -9.03 3.74 -25.39
CA HIS A 353 -8.18 4.62 -24.59
C HIS A 353 -8.80 6.01 -24.41
N ASN A 354 -8.58 6.61 -23.24
CA ASN A 354 -8.97 8.00 -22.98
C ASN A 354 -8.09 8.95 -23.80
N VAL A 355 -8.73 9.70 -24.70
CA VAL A 355 -8.11 10.77 -25.51
C VAL A 355 -8.02 12.06 -24.70
N TRP A 356 -9.01 12.32 -23.86
CA TRP A 356 -9.10 13.52 -23.04
C TRP A 356 -9.97 13.26 -21.81
N ALA A 357 -9.68 13.89 -20.68
CA ALA A 357 -10.57 13.89 -19.52
C ALA A 357 -10.38 15.17 -18.72
N GLN A 358 -11.48 15.73 -18.22
CA GLN A 358 -11.45 16.94 -17.42
C GLN A 358 -12.54 16.92 -16.35
N LYS A 359 -12.18 17.50 -15.20
CA LYS A 359 -13.07 17.73 -14.08
C LYS A 359 -13.49 19.18 -14.06
N PHE A 360 -14.78 19.39 -13.84
CA PHE A 360 -15.38 20.70 -13.67
C PHE A 360 -16.04 20.72 -12.28
N ASP A 361 -15.79 21.76 -11.51
CA ASP A 361 -16.44 22.04 -10.22
C ASP A 361 -17.14 23.41 -10.31
N GLY A 362 -18.35 23.54 -9.75
CA GLY A 362 -19.16 24.75 -9.81
C GLY A 362 -20.39 24.71 -8.91
N HIS A 363 -21.32 25.62 -9.14
CA HIS A 363 -22.60 25.71 -8.41
C HIS A 363 -23.76 25.40 -9.35
N PHE A 364 -24.80 24.72 -8.86
CA PHE A 364 -25.94 24.27 -9.66
C PHE A 364 -26.70 25.46 -10.28
N GLU A 365 -26.77 26.59 -9.57
CA GLU A 365 -27.38 27.84 -10.08
C GLU A 365 -26.71 28.36 -11.37
N ASN A 366 -25.46 27.98 -11.65
CA ASN A 366 -24.69 28.39 -12.84
C ASN A 366 -24.51 27.25 -13.86
N ALA A 367 -25.44 26.29 -13.90
CA ALA A 367 -25.36 25.12 -14.78
C ALA A 367 -25.15 25.47 -16.27
N LEU A 368 -25.77 26.54 -16.80
CA LEU A 368 -25.59 26.94 -18.21
C LEU A 368 -24.14 27.36 -18.52
N ALA A 369 -23.50 28.13 -17.64
CA ALA A 369 -22.10 28.52 -17.83
C ALA A 369 -21.14 27.32 -17.78
N PHE A 370 -21.58 26.22 -17.17
CA PHE A 370 -20.85 24.97 -17.10
C PHE A 370 -20.88 24.20 -18.43
N GLN A 371 -22.01 24.27 -19.13
CA GLN A 371 -22.24 23.64 -20.44
C GLN A 371 -21.28 24.21 -21.49
N ASP A 372 -21.22 25.54 -21.60
CA ASP A 372 -20.36 26.25 -22.56
C ASP A 372 -18.87 25.93 -22.35
N ARG A 373 -18.46 25.82 -21.08
CA ARG A 373 -17.07 25.50 -20.73
C ARG A 373 -16.68 24.07 -21.09
N ILE A 374 -17.60 23.11 -20.94
CA ILE A 374 -17.35 21.72 -21.34
C ILE A 374 -17.23 21.66 -22.86
N ALA A 375 -18.17 22.27 -23.60
CA ALA A 375 -18.16 22.26 -25.06
C ALA A 375 -16.93 22.95 -25.67
N GLN A 376 -16.41 24.03 -25.08
CA GLN A 376 -15.17 24.68 -25.54
C GLN A 376 -13.89 23.89 -25.22
N SER A 377 -13.94 23.00 -24.24
CA SER A 377 -12.77 22.25 -23.76
C SER A 377 -12.56 20.91 -24.46
N VAL A 378 -13.64 20.35 -25.03
CA VAL A 378 -13.68 19.14 -25.86
C VAL A 378 -13.42 19.51 -27.31
#